data_AF-A0A7Y2J9J2-F1
#
_entry.id   AF-A0A7Y2J9J2-F1
#
_cell.length_a   1.000
_cell.length_b   1.000
_cell.length_c   1.000
_cell.angle_alpha   90.00
_cell.angle_beta   90.00
_cell.angle_gamma   90.00
#
_symmetry.space_group_name_H-M   'P 1'
#
loop_
_entity.id
_entity.type
_entity.pdbx_description
1 polymer ?
#
loop_
_entity_poly.entity_id
_entity_poly.type
_entity_poly.pdbx_seq_one_letter_code
_entity_poly.pdbx_strand_id
1 'polypeptide(L)'
;ENINVFSPACDAILDASVFNHIDAFLSASKSAIKIIKWSFFFSFLYNIIGLYFAVTGRLEPVIAAILMPLSSISIVVFTTVATNYVGRRLVKRNKL
;
A
#
# COMPACT_ATOMS: atom_id res chain seq x y z
N GLU A 1 -35.70 11.09 -21.61
CA GLU A 1 -34.81 9.90 -21.65
C GLU A 1 -33.49 10.28 -20.98
N ASN A 2 -33.06 9.54 -19.96
CA ASN A 2 -31.92 9.91 -19.11
C ASN A 2 -30.75 8.96 -19.40
N ILE A 3 -29.86 9.37 -20.30
CA ILE A 3 -28.70 8.58 -20.74
C ILE A 3 -27.46 8.78 -19.85
N ASN A 4 -27.63 8.95 -18.54
CA ASN A 4 -26.53 9.02 -17.56
C ASN A 4 -25.87 7.65 -17.30
N VAL A 5 -25.46 6.94 -18.36
CA VAL A 5 -24.75 5.65 -18.30
C VAL A 5 -23.30 5.84 -18.77
N PHE A 6 -22.62 6.88 -18.26
CA PHE A 6 -21.18 7.11 -18.51
C PHE A 6 -20.26 6.45 -17.47
N SER A 7 -20.77 5.52 -16.65
CA SER A 7 -19.95 4.82 -15.65
C SER A 7 -20.03 3.28 -15.63
N PRO A 8 -20.57 2.55 -16.64
CA PRO A 8 -20.71 1.10 -16.50
C PRO A 8 -19.35 0.34 -16.48
N ALA A 9 -18.24 0.98 -16.85
CA ALA A 9 -16.91 0.34 -16.94
C ALA A 9 -15.74 1.18 -16.39
N CYS A 10 -15.98 2.23 -15.58
CA CYS A 10 -14.90 3.08 -15.06
C CYS A 10 -14.45 2.67 -13.64
N ASP A 11 -13.13 2.53 -13.43
CA ASP A 11 -12.53 2.26 -12.11
C ASP A 11 -12.42 3.51 -11.21
N ALA A 12 -12.56 4.71 -11.80
CA ALA A 12 -12.50 5.99 -11.10
C ALA A 12 -13.34 7.06 -11.81
N ILE A 13 -13.99 7.93 -11.04
CA ILE A 13 -14.71 9.11 -11.51
C ILE A 13 -14.07 10.35 -10.87
N LEU A 14 -13.72 11.33 -11.68
CA LEU A 14 -13.10 12.58 -11.25
C LEU A 14 -14.07 13.75 -11.49
N ASP A 15 -14.30 14.56 -10.46
CA ASP A 15 -15.07 15.80 -10.61
C ASP A 15 -14.28 16.81 -11.46
N ALA A 16 -14.93 17.40 -12.46
CA ALA A 16 -14.30 18.37 -13.36
C ALA A 16 -13.73 19.59 -12.61
N SER A 17 -14.31 19.95 -11.45
CA SER A 17 -13.83 21.04 -10.60
C SER A 17 -12.39 20.83 -10.09
N VAL A 18 -11.93 19.58 -9.99
CA VAL A 18 -10.58 19.21 -9.52
C VAL A 18 -9.70 18.63 -10.63
N PHE A 19 -10.12 18.74 -11.90
CA PHE A 19 -9.40 18.18 -13.04
C PHE A 19 -7.95 18.66 -13.13
N ASN A 20 -7.69 19.90 -12.72
CA ASN A 20 -6.34 20.49 -12.67
C ASN A 20 -5.38 19.75 -11.71
N HIS A 21 -5.89 18.86 -10.84
CA HIS A 21 -5.08 18.05 -9.92
C HIS A 21 -4.85 16.61 -10.40
N ILE A 22 -5.22 16.27 -11.64
CA ILE A 22 -5.09 14.91 -12.19
C ILE A 22 -3.65 14.37 -12.11
N ASP A 23 -2.65 15.21 -12.31
CA ASP A 23 -1.23 14.83 -12.18
C ASP A 23 -0.87 14.40 -10.76
N ALA A 24 -1.47 15.02 -9.75
CA ALA A 24 -1.25 14.64 -8.36
C ALA A 24 -1.91 13.30 -8.03
N PHE A 25 -3.11 13.03 -8.57
CA PHE A 25 -3.76 11.72 -8.45
C PHE A 25 -2.93 10.62 -9.13
N LEU A 26 -2.43 10.85 -10.34
CA LEU A 26 -1.55 9.92 -11.05
C LEU A 26 -0.24 9.69 -10.30
N SER A 27 0.37 10.76 -9.77
CA SER A 27 1.58 10.66 -8.95
C SER A 27 1.34 9.93 -7.63
N ALA A 28 0.18 10.10 -7.01
CA ALA A 28 -0.23 9.36 -5.82
C ALA A 28 -0.34 7.86 -6.12
N SER A 29 -1.05 7.50 -7.20
CA SER A 29 -1.21 6.11 -7.64
C SER A 29 0.14 5.42 -7.90
N LYS A 30 1.04 6.07 -8.67
CA LYS A 30 2.40 5.56 -8.91
C LYS A 30 3.19 5.34 -7.62
N SER A 31 3.05 6.25 -6.66
CA SER A 31 3.73 6.15 -5.36
C SER A 31 3.12 5.06 -4.48
N ALA A 32 1.80 4.89 -4.50
CA ALA A 32 1.10 3.80 -3.80
C ALA A 32 1.56 2.44 -4.30
N ILE A 33 1.68 2.23 -5.62
CA ILE A 33 2.24 1.01 -6.20
C ILE A 33 3.67 0.76 -5.69
N LYS A 34 4.48 1.80 -5.56
CA LYS A 34 5.85 1.68 -5.01
C LYS A 34 5.83 1.22 -3.55
N ILE A 35 4.94 1.77 -2.72
CA ILE A 35 4.77 1.36 -1.32
C ILE A 35 4.33 -0.11 -1.26
N ILE A 36 3.34 -0.51 -2.06
CA ILE A 36 2.85 -1.90 -2.13
C ILE A 36 3.99 -2.86 -2.49
N LYS A 37 4.84 -2.53 -3.48
CA LYS A 37 6.00 -3.35 -3.84
C LYS A 37 6.98 -3.54 -2.67
N TRP A 38 7.23 -2.49 -1.89
CA TRP A 38 8.04 -2.60 -0.67
C TRP A 38 7.36 -3.41 0.43
N SER A 39 6.05 -3.24 0.64
CA SER A 39 5.28 -4.05 1.59
C SER A 39 5.33 -5.54 1.24
N PHE A 40 5.25 -5.88 -0.06
CA PHE A 40 5.44 -7.25 -0.53
C PHE A 40 6.86 -7.78 -0.27
N PHE A 41 7.89 -6.95 -0.46
CA PHE A 41 9.26 -7.33 -0.14
C PHE A 41 9.43 -7.65 1.36
N PHE A 42 8.89 -6.82 2.25
CA PHE A 42 8.89 -7.11 3.69
C PHE A 42 8.12 -8.38 4.04
N SER A 43 6.95 -8.59 3.41
CA SER A 43 6.18 -9.83 3.57
C SER A 43 7.02 -11.06 3.21
N PHE A 44 7.71 -11.02 2.07
CA PHE A 44 8.62 -12.10 1.66
C PHE A 44 9.73 -12.33 2.70
N LEU A 45 10.35 -11.27 3.24
CA LEU A 45 11.40 -11.41 4.24
C LEU A 45 10.91 -12.13 5.50
N TYR A 46 9.77 -11.73 6.06
CA TYR A 46 9.19 -12.40 7.23
C TYR A 46 8.81 -13.86 6.94
N ASN A 47 8.28 -14.14 5.75
CA ASN A 47 7.97 -15.51 5.34
C ASN A 47 9.23 -16.37 5.17
N ILE A 48 10.32 -15.83 4.61
CA ILE A 48 11.61 -16.53 4.49
C ILE A 48 12.18 -16.84 5.88
N ILE A 49 12.07 -15.92 6.84
CA ILE A 49 12.48 -16.16 8.22
C ILE A 49 11.66 -17.31 8.83
N GLY A 50 10.33 -17.31 8.64
CA GLY A 50 9.47 -18.40 9.10
C GLY A 50 9.84 -19.75 8.46
N LEU A 51 10.11 -19.73 7.15
CA LEU A 51 10.57 -20.91 6.40
C LEU A 51 11.92 -21.42 6.92
N TYR A 52 12.86 -20.54 7.25
CA TYR A 52 14.15 -20.91 7.83
C TYR A 52 13.99 -21.70 9.14
N PHE A 53 13.13 -21.23 10.06
CA PHE A 53 12.85 -21.96 11.29
C PHE A 53 12.14 -23.30 11.03
N ALA A 54 11.24 -23.34 10.05
CA ALA A 54 10.54 -24.57 9.66
C ALA A 54 11.51 -25.63 9.10
N VAL A 55 12.36 -25.25 8.14
CA VAL A 55 13.30 -26.17 7.47
C VAL A 55 14.40 -26.65 8.43
N THR A 56 14.81 -25.82 9.39
CA THR A 56 15.80 -26.21 10.42
C THR A 56 15.22 -27.05 11.56
N GLY A 57 13.90 -27.31 11.56
CA GLY A 57 13.22 -28.06 12.63
C GLY A 57 13.15 -27.32 13.97
N ARG A 58 13.39 -26.00 13.98
CA ARG A 58 13.41 -25.13 15.18
C ARG A 58 12.15 -24.27 15.29
N LEU A 59 11.10 -24.58 14.54
CA LEU A 59 9.85 -23.84 14.58
C LEU A 59 9.06 -24.20 15.85
N GLU A 60 9.34 -23.49 16.93
CA GLU A 60 8.56 -23.60 18.16
C GLU A 60 7.24 -22.83 18.07
N PRO A 61 6.19 -23.27 18.78
CA PRO A 61 4.89 -22.56 18.80
C PRO A 61 5.01 -21.08 19.19
N VAL A 62 5.95 -20.75 20.09
CA VAL A 62 6.18 -19.38 20.54
C VAL A 62 6.74 -18.50 19.42
N ILE A 63 7.65 -19.03 18.60
CA ILE A 63 8.23 -18.30 17.46
C ILE A 63 7.13 -17.96 16.46
N ALA A 64 6.28 -18.94 16.10
CA ALA A 64 5.18 -18.72 15.19
C ALA A 64 4.18 -17.69 15.74
N ALA A 65 3.84 -17.79 17.03
CA ALA A 65 2.92 -16.90 17.72
C ALA A 65 3.38 -15.43 17.77
N ILE A 66 4.70 -15.17 17.74
CA ILE A 66 5.26 -13.81 17.73
C ILE A 66 5.52 -13.34 16.29
N LEU A 67 6.13 -14.19 15.46
CA LEU A 67 6.58 -13.83 14.12
C LEU A 67 5.43 -13.43 13.19
N MET A 68 4.33 -14.19 13.21
CA MET A 68 3.18 -13.91 12.35
C MET A 68 2.51 -12.55 12.64
N PRO A 69 2.15 -12.22 13.90
CA PRO A 69 1.59 -10.90 14.19
C PRO A 69 2.62 -9.77 14.00
N LEU A 70 3.90 -10.00 14.31
CA LEU A 70 4.94 -8.99 14.08
C LEU A 70 5.05 -8.62 12.59
N SER A 71 5.00 -9.61 11.70
CA SER A 71 5.03 -9.42 10.25
C SER A 71 3.91 -8.49 9.78
N SER A 72 2.66 -8.79 10.13
CA SER A 72 1.50 -8.01 9.68
C SER A 72 1.48 -6.59 10.28
N ILE A 73 1.78 -6.45 11.57
CA ILE A 73 1.84 -5.15 12.25
C ILE A 73 2.93 -4.27 11.61
N SER A 74 4.11 -4.83 11.35
CA SER A 74 5.21 -4.12 10.70
C SER A 74 4.82 -3.58 9.33
N ILE A 75 4.18 -4.41 8.49
CA ILE A 75 3.71 -4.02 7.15
C ILE A 75 2.63 -2.93 7.23
N VAL A 76 1.68 -3.05 8.16
CA VAL A 76 0.63 -2.04 8.35
C VAL A 76 1.23 -0.72 8.78
N VAL A 77 2.09 -0.71 9.81
CA VAL A 77 2.77 0.50 10.29
C VAL A 77 3.58 1.15 9.16
N PHE A 78 4.38 0.37 8.43
CA PHE A 78 5.12 0.86 7.28
C PHE A 78 4.21 1.50 6.22
N THR A 79 3.17 0.78 5.80
CA THR A 79 2.25 1.23 4.75
C THR A 79 1.54 2.51 5.17
N THR A 80 1.06 2.59 6.42
CA THR A 80 0.42 3.78 6.99
C THR A 80 1.38 4.96 7.03
N VAL A 81 2.59 4.80 7.57
CA VAL A 81 3.57 5.89 7.68
C VAL A 81 4.01 6.36 6.29
N ALA A 82 4.34 5.44 5.38
CA ALA A 82 4.79 5.76 4.04
C ALA A 82 3.71 6.49 3.23
N THR A 83 2.46 6.03 3.32
CA THR A 83 1.33 6.65 2.62
C THR A 83 1.04 8.04 3.16
N ASN A 84 1.04 8.21 4.48
CA ASN A 84 0.90 9.53 5.12
C ASN A 84 2.03 10.49 4.71
N TYR A 85 3.26 10.01 4.68
CA TYR A 85 4.43 10.81 4.29
C TYR A 85 4.35 11.27 2.83
N VAL A 86 4.02 10.36 1.91
CA VAL A 86 3.85 10.69 0.48
C VAL A 86 2.66 11.64 0.28
N GLY A 87 1.53 11.40 0.94
CA GLY A 87 0.36 12.28 0.88
C GLY A 87 0.69 13.72 1.28
N ARG A 88 1.42 13.90 2.39
CA ARG A 88 1.90 15.22 2.83
C ARG A 88 2.80 15.89 1.79
N ARG A 89 3.68 15.13 1.12
CA ARG A 89 4.56 15.67 0.07
C ARG A 89 3.78 16.11 -1.17
N LEU A 90 2.76 15.35 -1.58
CA LEU A 90 1.94 15.67 -2.75
C LEU A 90 1.10 16.93 -2.53
N VAL A 91 0.48 17.07 -1.35
CA VAL A 91 -0.26 18.28 -0.96
C VAL A 91 0.65 19.52 -0.96
N LYS A 92 1.89 19.38 -0.48
CA LYS A 92 2.86 20.48 -0.48
C LYS A 92 3.30 20.89 -1.89
N ARG A 93 3.36 19.94 -2.84
CA ARG A 93 3.74 20.20 -4.23
C ARG A 93 2.65 20.90 -5.05
N ASN A 94 1.37 20.64 -4.78
CA ASN A 94 0.23 21.31 -5.45
C ASN A 94 -0.08 22.72 -4.93
N LYS A 95 0.55 23.14 -3.81
CA LYS A 95 0.41 24.51 -3.26
C LYS A 95 1.49 25.47 -3.77
N LEU A 96 2.47 24.98 -4.54
CA LEU A 96 3.52 25.74 -5.23
C LEU A 96 3.15 25.87 -6.70
#